data_AF-V4JKY8-F1
#
_entry.id   AF-V4JKY8-F1
#
_cell.length_a   1.000
_cell.length_b   1.000
_cell.length_c   1.000
_cell.angle_alpha   90.00
_cell.angle_beta   90.00
_cell.angle_gamma   90.00
#
_symmetry.space_group_name_H-M   'P 1'
#
loop_
_entity.id
_entity.type
_entity.pdbx_description
1 polymer ?
#
loop_
_entity_poly.entity_id
_entity_poly.type
_entity_poly.pdbx_seq_one_letter_code
_entity_poly.pdbx_strand_id
1 'polypeptide(L)' 'MGEWSEYFSDFPEENPANWVNGRFIHPNSQEARDLAHARRVQNLWQAKVATEQAALDAEIQEIIRKHSKD' A
#
# COMPACT_ATOMS: atom_id res chain seq x y z
N MET A 1 10.83 -7.39 -43.99
CA MET A 1 10.16 -7.92 -42.78
C MET A 1 10.85 -7.21 -41.62
N GLY A 2 10.18 -6.28 -40.95
CA GLY A 2 10.77 -5.50 -39.86
C GLY A 2 11.29 -6.41 -38.74
N GLU A 3 12.29 -5.93 -38.00
CA GLU A 3 12.84 -6.65 -36.84
C GLU A 3 11.72 -6.94 -35.85
N TRP A 4 11.63 -8.18 -35.37
CA TRP A 4 10.54 -8.62 -34.48
C TRP A 4 10.44 -7.78 -33.19
N SER A 5 11.48 -7.04 -32.83
CA SER A 5 11.52 -6.08 -31.71
C SER A 5 10.63 -4.85 -31.90
N GLU A 6 10.33 -4.44 -33.12
CA GLU A 6 9.52 -3.24 -33.40
C GLU A 6 8.04 -3.45 -33.03
N TYR A 7 7.54 -4.69 -33.13
CA TYR A 7 6.15 -5.04 -32.78
C TYR A 7 5.89 -5.09 -31.27
N PHE A 8 6.93 -5.17 -30.43
CA PHE A 8 6.80 -5.21 -28.96
C PHE A 8 7.16 -3.90 -28.27
N SER A 9 7.63 -2.90 -29.00
CA SER A 9 8.01 -1.59 -28.45
C SER A 9 6.80 -0.68 -28.18
N ASP A 10 5.65 -0.98 -28.78
CA ASP A 10 4.43 -0.15 -28.73
C ASP A 10 3.39 -0.62 -27.71
N PHE A 11 3.65 -1.69 -26.96
CA PHE A 11 2.77 -2.05 -25.85
C PHE A 11 3.23 -1.29 -24.61
N PRO A 12 2.52 -0.23 -24.16
CA PRO A 12 2.78 0.32 -22.84
C PRO A 12 2.62 -0.85 -21.86
N GLU A 13 3.68 -1.19 -21.12
CA GLU A 13 3.63 -2.22 -20.08
C GLU A 13 2.40 -1.96 -19.21
N GLU A 14 1.37 -2.79 -19.35
CA GLU A 14 0.19 -2.68 -18.54
C GLU A 14 0.61 -2.91 -17.08
N ASN A 15 0.67 -1.83 -16.29
CA ASN A 15 0.98 -1.97 -14.88
C ASN A 15 -0.08 -2.86 -14.23
N PRO A 16 0.28 -4.04 -13.69
CA PRO A 16 -0.69 -4.97 -13.09
C PRO A 16 -1.51 -4.34 -11.96
N ALA A 17 -0.98 -3.27 -11.33
CA ALA A 17 -1.69 -2.51 -10.31
C ALA A 17 -2.91 -1.72 -10.82
N ASN A 18 -3.05 -1.57 -12.14
CA ASN A 18 -4.21 -0.96 -12.79
C ASN A 18 -5.39 -1.93 -12.90
N TRP A 19 -5.21 -3.21 -12.57
CA TRP A 19 -6.31 -4.18 -12.53
C TRP A 19 -6.86 -4.27 -11.12
N VAL A 20 -8.14 -3.94 -10.95
CA VAL A 20 -8.82 -3.97 -9.64
C VAL A 20 -10.12 -4.74 -9.79
N ASN A 21 -10.29 -5.79 -8.98
CA ASN A 21 -11.46 -6.69 -9.04
C ASN A 21 -11.74 -7.26 -10.45
N GLY A 22 -10.68 -7.58 -11.21
CA GLY A 22 -10.80 -8.11 -12.57
C GLY A 22 -11.13 -7.08 -13.64
N ARG A 23 -11.13 -5.78 -13.32
CA ARG A 23 -11.35 -4.69 -14.27
C ARG A 23 -10.10 -3.82 -14.39
N PHE A 24 -9.69 -3.54 -15.62
CA PHE A 24 -8.66 -2.55 -15.90
C PHE A 24 -9.18 -1.12 -15.64
N ILE A 25 -8.44 -0.38 -14.82
CA ILE A 25 -8.63 1.02 -14.53
C ILE A 25 -7.50 1.78 -15.19
N HIS A 26 -7.84 2.64 -16.15
CA HIS A 26 -6.82 3.42 -16.85
C HIS A 26 -6.03 4.30 -15.86
N PRO A 27 -4.68 4.31 -15.89
CA PRO A 27 -3.87 4.95 -14.86
C PRO A 27 -4.09 6.48 -14.74
N ASN A 28 -4.48 7.14 -15.84
CA ASN A 28 -4.81 8.57 -15.83
C ASN A 28 -6.30 8.87 -15.55
N SER A 29 -7.12 7.87 -15.29
CA SER A 29 -8.53 8.06 -14.95
C SER A 29 -8.69 8.71 -13.57
N GLN A 30 -9.84 9.34 -13.35
CA GLN A 30 -10.19 9.85 -12.02
C GLN A 30 -10.26 8.71 -10.99
N GLU A 31 -10.79 7.56 -11.39
CA GLU A 31 -10.90 6.36 -10.56
C GLU A 31 -9.52 5.87 -10.05
N ALA A 32 -8.49 5.87 -10.90
CA ALA A 32 -7.13 5.54 -10.49
C ALA A 32 -6.56 6.51 -9.45
N ARG A 33 -6.84 7.81 -9.61
CA ARG A 33 -6.41 8.84 -8.66
C ARG A 33 -7.11 8.69 -7.32
N ASP A 34 -8.41 8.44 -7.34
CA ASP A 34 -9.23 8.25 -6.14
C ASP A 34 -8.78 7.00 -5.36
N LEU A 35 -8.49 5.90 -6.06
CA LEU A 35 -7.96 4.68 -5.45
C LEU A 35 -6.58 4.90 -4.83
N ALA A 36 -5.67 5.59 -5.54
CA ALA A 36 -4.35 5.92 -5.02
C ALA A 36 -4.44 6.81 -3.77
N HIS A 37 -5.37 7.77 -3.77
CA HIS A 37 -5.64 8.61 -2.61
C HIS A 37 -6.19 7.79 -1.43
N ALA A 38 -7.19 6.94 -1.66
CA ALA A 38 -7.76 6.08 -0.63
C ALA A 38 -6.72 5.16 0.02
N ARG A 39 -5.85 4.52 -0.79
CA ARG A 39 -4.73 3.71 -0.31
C ARG A 39 -3.77 4.52 0.56
N ARG A 40 -3.43 5.75 0.15
CA ARG A 40 -2.55 6.63 0.93
C ARG A 40 -3.16 6.94 2.30
N VAL A 41 -4.43 7.30 2.36
CA VAL A 41 -5.13 7.60 3.61
C VAL A 41 -5.17 6.37 4.51
N GLN A 42 -5.48 5.20 3.96
CA GLN A 42 -5.48 3.93 4.68
C GLN A 42 -4.09 3.63 5.28
N ASN A 43 -3.03 3.78 4.51
CA ASN A 43 -1.66 3.54 4.97
C ASN A 43 -1.27 4.48 6.11
N LEU A 44 -1.66 5.76 6.03
CA LEU A 44 -1.41 6.73 7.11
C LEU A 44 -2.15 6.33 8.39
N TRP A 45 -3.40 5.85 8.27
CA TRP A 45 -4.17 5.40 9.42
C TRP A 45 -3.55 4.15 10.05
N GLN A 46 -3.15 3.16 9.23
CA GLN A 46 -2.45 1.97 9.73
C GLN A 46 -1.13 2.32 10.41
N ALA A 47 -0.36 3.25 9.86
CA ALA A 47 0.87 3.71 10.49
C ALA A 47 0.61 4.34 11.86
N LYS A 48 -0.43 5.18 12.00
CA LYS A 48 -0.83 5.75 13.30
C LYS A 48 -1.20 4.68 14.30
N VAL A 49 -2.07 3.75 13.91
CA VAL A 49 -2.48 2.63 14.78
C VAL A 49 -1.27 1.80 15.21
N ALA A 50 -0.34 1.50 14.30
CA ALA A 50 0.87 0.77 14.63
C ALA A 50 1.76 1.53 15.64
N THR A 51 1.88 2.86 15.50
CA THR A 51 2.65 3.67 16.46
C THR A 51 2.00 3.72 17.84
N GLU A 52 0.68 3.83 17.91
CA GLU A 52 -0.06 3.84 19.17
C GLU A 52 0.02 2.47 19.85
N GLN A 53 -0.12 1.38 19.08
CA GLN A 53 0.03 0.02 19.61
C GLN A 53 1.43 -0.21 20.19
N ALA A 54 2.48 0.22 19.49
CA ALA A 54 3.85 0.09 19.98
C ALA A 54 4.09 0.86 21.28
N ALA A 55 3.47 2.05 21.44
CA ALA A 55 3.55 2.82 22.67
C ALA A 55 2.85 2.12 23.84
N LEU A 56 1.63 1.59 23.60
CA LEU A 56 0.89 0.82 24.60
C LEU A 56 1.62 -0.46 25.01
N ASP A 57 2.19 -1.18 24.04
CA ASP A 57 2.95 -2.40 24.30
C ASP A 57 4.18 -2.09 25.19
N ALA A 58 4.86 -0.97 24.94
CA ALA A 58 5.98 -0.53 25.77
C ALA A 58 5.56 -0.19 27.21
N GLU A 59 4.40 0.48 27.37
CA GLU A 59 3.83 0.79 28.69
C GLU A 59 3.47 -0.49 29.46
N ILE A 60 2.81 -1.45 28.80
CA ILE A 60 2.47 -2.75 29.38
C ILE A 60 3.73 -3.48 29.85
N GLN A 61 4.78 -3.50 29.04
CA GLN A 61 6.07 -4.10 29.41
C GLN A 61 6.69 -3.43 30.64
N GLU A 62 6.55 -2.11 30.79
CA GLU A 62 7.01 -1.40 31.98
C GLU A 62 6.21 -1.78 33.22
N ILE A 63 4.88 -1.85 33.11
CA ILE A 63 3.99 -2.28 34.19
C ILE A 63 4.33 -3.70 34.64
N ILE A 64 4.49 -4.63 33.71
CA ILE A 64 4.90 -6.03 33.99
C ILE A 64 6.24 -6.04 34.73
N ARG A 65 7.23 -5.25 34.27
CA ARG A 65 8.56 -5.20 34.89
C ARG A 65 8.52 -4.67 36.32
N LYS A 66 7.67 -3.68 36.60
CA LYS A 66 7.48 -3.13 37.96
C LYS A 66 6.91 -4.19 38.89
N HIS A 67 5.81 -4.84 38.48
CA HIS A 67 5.11 -5.81 39.31
C HIS A 67 5.74 -7.22 39.34
N SER A 68 6.65 -7.53 38.41
CA SER A 68 7.41 -8.80 38.43
C SER A 68 8.59 -8.77 39.40
N LYS A 69 8.94 -7.60 39.95
CA LYS A 69 10.04 -7.43 40.91
C LYS A 69 9.54 -7.35 42.37
N ASP A 70 8.23 -7.29 42.57
CA ASP A 70 7.56 -7.49 43.86
C ASP A 70 7.21 -8.97 44.05
#